data_AF-A0A090EX89-F1
#
_entry.id   AF-A0A090EX89-F1
#
_cell.length_a   1.000
_cell.length_b   1.000
_cell.length_c   1.000
_cell.angle_alpha   90.00
_cell.angle_beta   90.00
_cell.angle_gamma   90.00
#
_symmetry.space_group_name_H-M   'P 1'
#
loop_
_entity.id
_entity.type
_entity.pdbx_description
1 polymer ?
#
loop_
_entity_poly.entity_id
_entity_poly.type
_entity_poly.pdbx_seq_one_letter_code
_entity_poly.pdbx_strand_id
1 'polypeptide(L)'
;MILDVHRQGLSVTAIAQRTGGDPKTVRKYIERGLELRAYGPRLGGRPNKIAPIIDYLRERVSAFPDLSAVRLTREIRERGYDGAYTAVMRFVAAIDRRSRCAVSRCGSGPRPDIKHRSTSRASSPSSPTRRA
;
A
#
# COMPACT_ATOMS: atom_id res chain seq x y z
N MET A 1 27.92 -2.10 -17.25
CA MET A 1 27.79 -0.68 -16.85
C MET A 1 27.78 0.19 -18.10
N ILE A 2 26.81 1.09 -18.28
CA ILE A 2 26.67 1.91 -19.50
C ILE A 2 27.92 2.77 -19.75
N LEU A 3 28.49 3.35 -18.69
CA LEU A 3 29.67 4.23 -18.77
C LEU A 3 30.95 3.50 -19.14
N ASP A 4 31.16 2.26 -18.67
CA ASP A 4 32.34 1.48 -19.03
C ASP A 4 32.33 1.04 -20.49
N VAL A 5 31.14 0.71 -21.01
CA VAL A 5 30.96 0.36 -22.44
C VAL A 5 31.17 1.59 -23.32
N HIS A 6 30.79 2.78 -22.85
CA HIS A 6 31.11 4.05 -23.53
C HIS A 6 32.61 4.36 -23.53
N ARG A 7 33.33 4.09 -22.42
CA ARG A 7 34.79 4.26 -22.34
C ARG A 7 35.57 3.34 -23.29
N GLN A 8 34.98 2.22 -23.68
CA GLN A 8 35.52 1.31 -24.70
C GLN A 8 35.34 1.82 -26.14
N GLY A 9 34.77 3.03 -26.34
CA GLY A 9 34.61 3.65 -27.66
C GLY A 9 33.38 3.21 -28.44
N LEU A 10 32.43 2.51 -27.79
CA LEU A 10 31.22 2.04 -28.46
C LEU A 10 30.20 3.18 -28.65
N SER A 11 29.48 3.13 -29.78
CA SER A 11 28.45 4.11 -30.09
C SER A 11 27.23 3.96 -29.16
N VAL A 12 26.49 5.05 -28.96
CA VAL A 12 25.29 5.09 -28.13
C VAL A 12 24.27 4.01 -28.52
N THR A 13 24.10 3.75 -29.81
CA THR A 13 23.19 2.70 -30.33
C THR A 13 23.70 1.30 -30.04
N ALA A 14 25.01 1.05 -30.16
CA ALA A 14 25.62 -0.23 -29.79
C ALA A 14 25.50 -0.51 -28.29
N ILE A 15 25.70 0.52 -27.45
CA ILE A 15 25.52 0.43 -26.00
C ILE A 15 24.05 0.12 -25.65
N ALA A 16 23.10 0.77 -26.32
CA ALA A 16 21.67 0.54 -26.13
C ALA A 16 21.27 -0.91 -26.47
N GLN A 17 21.72 -1.43 -27.62
CA GLN A 17 21.48 -2.82 -28.03
C GLN A 17 22.11 -3.83 -27.05
N ARG A 18 23.34 -3.56 -26.60
CA ARG A 18 24.07 -4.45 -25.68
C ARG A 18 23.51 -4.43 -24.25
N THR A 19 22.96 -3.30 -23.81
CA THR A 19 22.41 -3.13 -22.45
C THR A 19 20.89 -3.36 -22.40
N GLY A 20 20.22 -3.51 -23.56
CA GLY A 20 18.76 -3.62 -23.65
C GLY A 20 18.02 -2.34 -23.24
N GLY A 21 18.67 -1.18 -23.36
CA GLY A 21 18.13 0.12 -22.94
C GLY A 21 17.76 1.01 -24.14
N ASP A 22 17.05 2.11 -23.86
CA ASP A 22 16.73 3.12 -24.88
C ASP A 22 17.95 4.04 -25.17
N PRO A 23 18.27 4.36 -26.44
CA PRO A 23 19.40 5.22 -26.80
C PRO A 23 19.37 6.61 -26.16
N LYS A 24 18.19 7.18 -25.88
CA LYS A 24 18.07 8.48 -25.18
C LYS A 24 18.45 8.34 -23.71
N THR A 25 18.13 7.20 -23.11
CA THR A 25 18.57 6.87 -21.75
C THR A 25 20.08 6.71 -21.71
N VAL A 26 20.66 5.96 -22.65
CA VAL A 26 22.13 5.80 -22.74
C VAL A 26 22.83 7.16 -22.90
N ARG A 27 22.36 8.01 -23.82
CA ARG A 27 22.89 9.37 -24.02
C ARG A 27 22.83 10.19 -22.73
N LYS A 28 21.67 10.19 -22.05
CA LYS A 28 21.47 10.90 -20.79
C LYS A 28 22.40 10.41 -19.67
N TYR A 29 22.69 9.11 -19.63
CA TYR A 29 23.61 8.54 -18.64
C TYR A 29 25.08 8.87 -18.95
N ILE A 30 25.46 8.93 -20.23
CA ILE A 30 26.80 9.39 -20.64
C ILE A 30 27.01 10.86 -20.28
N GLU A 31 26.03 11.73 -20.58
CA GLU A 31 26.08 13.16 -20.29
C GLU A 31 26.07 13.49 -18.80
N ARG A 32 25.31 12.74 -17.98
CA ARG A 32 25.21 12.96 -16.53
C ARG A 32 26.28 12.25 -15.69
N GLY A 33 27.03 11.31 -16.26
CA GLY A 33 28.02 10.53 -15.53
C GLY A 33 27.42 9.66 -14.41
N LEU A 34 28.22 9.36 -13.38
CA LEU A 34 27.88 8.45 -12.27
C LEU A 34 26.84 9.03 -11.28
N GLU A 35 26.25 10.19 -11.57
CA GLU A 35 25.17 10.74 -10.76
C GLU A 35 23.93 9.86 -10.92
N LEU A 36 23.76 8.94 -9.97
CA LEU A 36 22.50 8.24 -9.79
C LEU A 36 21.39 9.27 -9.71
N ARG A 37 20.27 8.98 -10.38
CA ARG A 37 19.04 9.77 -10.27
C ARG A 37 18.71 9.87 -8.77
N ALA A 38 19.06 11.00 -8.15
CA ALA A 38 18.62 11.33 -6.81
C ALA A 38 17.11 11.51 -6.92
N TYR A 39 16.39 10.42 -6.68
CA TYR A 39 14.95 10.46 -6.55
C TYR A 39 14.72 11.15 -5.21
N GLY A 40 14.55 12.47 -5.26
CA GLY A 40 14.18 13.23 -4.08
C GLY A 40 12.98 12.56 -3.42
N PRO A 41 12.91 12.54 -2.08
CA PRO A 41 11.75 11.99 -1.39
C PRO A 41 10.51 12.61 -2.03
N ARG A 42 9.58 11.76 -2.50
CA ARG A 42 8.35 12.22 -3.12
C ARG A 42 7.68 13.16 -2.13
N LEU A 43 7.79 14.47 -2.38
CA LEU A 43 7.23 15.50 -1.51
C LEU A 43 5.76 15.15 -1.31
N GLY A 44 5.42 14.85 -0.05
CA GLY A 44 4.17 14.24 0.34
C GLY A 44 2.99 14.93 -0.35
N GLY A 45 2.23 14.15 -1.12
CA GLY A 45 1.15 14.68 -1.94
C GLY A 45 0.10 15.40 -1.09
N ARG A 46 -0.26 16.60 -1.55
CA ARG A 46 -1.29 17.54 -1.02
C ARG A 46 -1.22 17.88 0.47
N PRO A 47 -1.46 19.14 0.86
CA PRO A 47 -1.58 19.50 2.27
C PRO A 47 -2.71 18.69 2.91
N ASN A 48 -2.36 17.88 3.91
CA ASN A 48 -3.34 17.11 4.66
C ASN A 48 -4.15 18.09 5.52
N LYS A 49 -5.45 18.25 5.22
CA LYS A 49 -6.39 19.03 6.06
C LYS A 49 -6.43 18.57 7.53
N ILE A 50 -5.94 17.36 7.82
CA ILE A 50 -5.84 16.81 9.16
C ILE A 50 -4.68 17.41 9.95
N ALA A 51 -3.62 17.92 9.29
CA ALA A 51 -2.40 18.43 9.92
C ALA A 51 -2.62 19.28 11.20
N PRO A 52 -3.50 20.30 11.20
CA PRO A 52 -3.72 21.13 12.40
C PRO A 52 -4.45 20.40 13.55
N ILE A 53 -5.07 19.25 13.28
CA ILE A 53 -5.92 18.52 14.24
C ILE A 53 -5.26 17.19 14.67
N ILE A 54 -4.09 16.86 14.10
CA ILE A 54 -3.34 15.63 14.40
C ILE A 54 -3.08 15.49 15.90
N ASP A 55 -2.65 16.56 16.55
CA ASP A 55 -2.25 16.50 17.96
C ASP A 55 -3.45 16.26 18.88
N TYR A 56 -4.58 16.93 18.60
CA TYR A 56 -5.85 16.66 19.29
C TYR A 56 -6.31 15.21 19.09
N LEU A 57 -6.24 14.69 17.86
CA LEU A 57 -6.63 13.30 17.60
C LEU A 57 -5.76 12.29 18.33
N ARG A 58 -4.44 12.54 18.42
CA ARG A 58 -3.51 11.69 19.17
C ARG A 58 -3.87 11.67 20.66
N GLU A 59 -4.06 12.84 21.25
CA GLU A 59 -4.42 12.96 22.66
C GLU A 59 -5.74 12.24 22.97
N ARG A 60 -6.77 12.44 22.14
CA ARG A 60 -8.07 11.79 22.34
C ARG A 60 -8.02 10.28 22.17
N VAL A 61 -7.29 9.77 21.18
CA VAL A 61 -7.11 8.33 20.97
C VAL A 61 -6.28 7.70 22.09
N SER A 62 -5.29 8.41 22.63
CA SER A 62 -4.52 7.95 23.78
C SER A 62 -5.33 7.94 25.08
N ALA A 63 -6.21 8.92 25.28
CA ALA A 63 -7.09 8.97 26.46
C ALA A 63 -8.21 7.92 26.39
N PHE A 64 -8.75 7.67 25.20
CA PHE A 64 -9.88 6.76 25.00
C PHE A 64 -9.72 5.97 23.70
N PRO A 65 -9.10 4.77 23.75
CA PRO A 65 -8.89 3.94 22.55
C PRO A 65 -10.20 3.38 21.97
N ASP A 66 -11.28 3.32 22.75
CA ASP A 66 -12.58 2.78 22.31
C ASP A 66 -13.45 3.80 21.56
N LEU A 67 -12.95 5.03 21.37
CA LEU A 67 -13.73 6.08 20.71
C LEU A 67 -13.91 5.79 19.21
N SER A 68 -15.16 5.85 18.75
CA SER A 68 -15.44 5.68 17.32
C SER A 68 -14.95 6.88 16.51
N ALA A 69 -14.39 6.61 15.33
CA ALA A 69 -13.98 7.65 14.38
C ALA A 69 -15.13 8.60 14.01
N VAL A 70 -16.39 8.13 14.09
CA VAL A 70 -17.60 8.94 13.86
C VAL A 70 -17.74 10.02 14.93
N ARG A 71 -17.56 9.65 16.21
CA ARG A 71 -17.64 10.60 17.32
C ARG A 71 -16.53 11.64 17.26
N LEU A 72 -15.30 11.20 17.00
CA LEU A 72 -14.15 12.08 16.79
C LEU A 72 -14.38 13.07 15.65
N THR A 73 -14.97 12.61 14.54
CA THR A 73 -15.26 13.47 13.39
C THR A 73 -16.27 14.57 13.71
N ARG A 74 -17.24 14.30 14.58
CA ARG A 74 -18.21 15.32 15.03
C ARG A 74 -17.52 16.38 15.91
N GLU A 75 -16.71 15.96 16.88
CA GLU A 75 -15.96 16.88 17.75
C GLU A 75 -15.02 17.79 16.96
N ILE A 76 -14.28 17.25 15.99
CA ILE A 76 -13.35 18.08 15.21
C ILE A 76 -14.06 19.02 14.23
N ARG A 77 -15.27 18.66 13.77
CA ARG A 77 -16.11 19.54 12.94
C ARG A 77 -16.55 20.78 13.71
N GLU A 78 -16.93 20.60 14.97
CA GLU A 78 -17.25 21.72 15.88
C GLU A 78 -16.03 22.63 16.11
N ARG A 79 -14.81 22.08 15.98
CA ARG A 79 -13.54 22.82 16.05
C ARG A 79 -13.08 23.41 14.70
N GLY A 80 -13.88 23.29 13.64
CA GLY A 80 -13.59 23.88 12.32
C GLY A 80 -12.95 22.92 11.30
N TYR A 81 -13.04 21.60 11.50
CA TYR A 81 -12.58 20.62 10.50
C TYR A 81 -13.58 20.46 9.34
N ASP A 82 -13.12 20.81 8.14
CA ASP A 82 -13.88 20.64 6.87
C ASP A 82 -13.45 19.39 6.08
N GLY A 83 -12.57 18.55 6.62
CA GLY A 83 -12.09 17.37 5.90
C GLY A 83 -13.07 16.19 5.90
N ALA A 84 -12.74 15.17 5.11
CA ALA A 84 -13.53 13.95 5.01
C ALA A 84 -13.38 13.07 6.26
N TYR A 85 -14.48 12.39 6.64
CA TYR A 85 -14.51 11.35 7.68
C TYR A 85 -13.51 10.23 7.42
N THR A 86 -13.36 9.80 6.17
CA THR A 86 -12.43 8.73 5.76
C THR A 86 -10.99 9.06 6.12
N ALA A 87 -10.61 10.33 6.11
CA ALA A 87 -9.27 10.76 6.46
C ALA A 87 -9.03 10.56 7.98
N VAL A 88 -10.02 10.89 8.81
CA VAL A 88 -9.99 10.67 10.28
C VAL A 88 -9.96 9.18 10.59
N MET A 89 -10.83 8.39 9.96
CA MET A 89 -10.85 6.93 10.12
C MET A 89 -9.50 6.31 9.77
N ARG A 90 -8.88 6.70 8.65
CA ARG A 90 -7.55 6.20 8.27
C ARG A 90 -6.47 6.58 9.27
N PHE A 91 -6.55 7.78 9.86
CA PHE A 91 -5.61 8.22 10.87
C PHE A 91 -5.73 7.40 12.17
N VAL A 92 -6.95 7.22 12.68
CA VAL A 92 -7.23 6.39 13.86
C VAL A 92 -6.76 4.95 13.62
N ALA A 93 -7.14 4.35 12.49
CA ALA A 93 -6.71 2.99 12.13
C ALA A 93 -5.19 2.84 12.03
N ALA A 94 -4.47 3.89 11.60
CA ALA A 94 -3.01 3.89 11.55
C ALA A 94 -2.38 3.93 12.95
N ILE A 95 -2.98 4.68 13.89
CA ILE A 95 -2.58 4.68 15.31
C ILE A 95 -2.85 3.31 15.92
N ASP A 96 -4.05 2.75 15.70
CA ASP A 96 -4.42 1.43 16.22
C ASP A 96 -3.57 0.31 15.64
N ARG A 97 -3.13 0.42 14.38
CA ARG A 97 -2.20 -0.54 13.80
C ARG A 97 -0.84 -0.44 14.49
N ARG A 98 -0.40 0.77 14.84
CA ARG A 98 0.88 0.99 15.54
C ARG A 98 0.81 0.50 16.99
N SER A 99 -0.29 0.76 17.70
CA SER A 99 -0.51 0.23 19.06
C SER A 99 -0.68 -1.28 19.04
N ARG A 100 -1.42 -1.85 18.09
CA ARG A 100 -1.52 -3.30 17.91
C ARG A 100 -0.18 -3.93 17.57
N CYS A 101 0.64 -3.36 16.68
CA CYS A 101 1.99 -3.86 16.41
C CYS A 101 2.94 -3.70 17.62
N ALA A 102 2.75 -2.67 18.44
CA ALA A 102 3.54 -2.48 19.66
C ALA A 102 3.15 -3.49 20.76
N VAL A 103 1.87 -3.85 20.85
CA VAL A 103 1.32 -4.83 21.80
C VAL A 103 1.47 -6.27 21.27
N SER A 104 1.46 -6.48 19.95
CA SER A 104 1.53 -7.80 19.30
C SER A 104 2.97 -8.27 19.06
N ARG A 105 3.82 -8.20 20.08
CA ARG A 105 4.90 -9.19 20.24
C ARG A 105 4.32 -10.43 20.94
N CYS A 106 3.30 -11.04 20.34
CA CYS A 106 2.79 -12.37 20.67
C CYS A 106 1.96 -12.88 19.49
N GLY A 107 2.47 -13.89 18.78
CA GLY A 107 1.72 -14.82 17.94
C GLY A 107 1.00 -14.27 16.71
N SER A 108 1.64 -14.34 15.54
CA SER A 108 0.92 -14.43 14.27
C SER A 108 0.19 -15.78 14.22
N GLY A 109 -1.04 -15.83 14.74
CA GLY A 109 -1.92 -16.98 14.57
C GLY A 109 -2.24 -17.19 13.07
N PRO A 110 -2.20 -18.43 12.56
CA PRO A 110 -2.49 -18.69 11.16
C PRO A 110 -3.96 -18.39 10.85
N ARG A 111 -4.21 -17.91 9.63
CA ARG A 111 -5.55 -17.67 9.08
C ARG A 111 -6.37 -18.97 9.14
N PRO A 112 -7.65 -18.93 9.57
CA PRO A 112 -8.49 -20.11 9.50
C PRO A 112 -8.72 -20.49 8.03
N ASP A 113 -8.35 -21.73 7.69
CA ASP A 113 -8.65 -22.38 6.42
C ASP A 113 -10.17 -22.35 6.18
N ILE A 114 -10.57 -21.62 5.14
CA ILE A 114 -11.94 -21.65 4.61
C ILE A 114 -12.11 -23.01 3.95
N LYS A 115 -12.46 -24.03 4.73
CA LYS A 115 -12.90 -25.31 4.16
C LYS A 115 -14.21 -25.07 3.45
N HIS A 116 -14.16 -25.12 2.12
CA HIS A 116 -15.34 -25.17 1.26
C HIS A 116 -16.29 -26.25 1.78
N ARG A 117 -17.47 -25.84 2.20
CA ARG A 117 -18.61 -26.70 2.53
C ARG A 117 -18.99 -27.46 1.26
N SER A 118 -18.50 -28.68 1.12
CA SER A 118 -18.99 -29.65 0.14
C SER A 118 -20.45 -29.97 0.46
N THR A 119 -21.37 -29.40 -0.31
CA THR A 119 -22.78 -29.80 -0.29
C THR A 119 -22.90 -31.19 -0.88
N SER A 120 -23.11 -32.19 -0.02
CA SER A 120 -23.58 -33.52 -0.41
C SER A 120 -24.98 -33.40 -1.01
N ARG A 121 -25.10 -33.36 -2.34
CA ARG A 121 -26.36 -33.65 -3.02
C ARG A 121 -26.52 -35.17 -3.08
N ALA A 122 -27.29 -35.69 -2.14
CA ALA A 122 -27.98 -36.96 -2.31
C ALA A 122 -29.02 -36.79 -3.43
N SER A 123 -28.93 -37.58 -4.49
CA SER A 123 -30.03 -37.78 -5.43
C SER A 123 -29.97 -39.24 -5.88
N SER A 124 -31.04 -39.93 -5.54
CA SER A 124 -31.27 -41.38 -5.57
C SER A 124 -31.15 -41.99 -6.97
N PRO A 125 -30.88 -43.31 -7.07
CA PRO A 125 -30.99 -44.03 -8.34
C PRO A 125 -32.46 -44.32 -8.67
N SER A 126 -32.96 -43.74 -9.75
CA SER A 126 -34.19 -44.20 -10.42
C SER A 126 -33.82 -45.29 -11.44
N SER A 127 -34.47 -46.44 -11.26
CA SER A 127 -34.31 -47.70 -11.99
C SER A 127 -34.47 -47.56 -13.51
N PRO A 128 -33.72 -48.35 -14.32
CA PRO A 128 -34.03 -48.51 -15.73
C PRO A 128 -35.18 -49.50 -15.92
N THR A 129 -36.25 -49.05 -16.57
CA THR A 129 -37.30 -49.90 -17.14
C THR A 129 -36.87 -50.39 -18.52
N ARG A 130 -37.53 -51.49 -18.96
CA ARG A 130 -37.55 -52.15 -20.28
C ARG A 130 -36.39 -53.12 -20.55
N ARG A 131 -36.61 -54.32 -21.11
CA ARG A 131 -37.74 -54.84 -21.90
C ARG A 131 -37.61 -56.36 -22.02
N ALA A 132 -38.73 -57.08 -21.96
CA ALA A 132 -38.97 -58.32 -22.69
C ALA A 132 -39.98 -58.00 -23.81
#